data_AF-A0A397S5N1-F1
#
_entry.id   AF-A0A397S5N1-F1
#
_cell.length_a   1.000
_cell.length_b   1.000
_cell.length_c   1.000
_cell.angle_alpha   90.00
_cell.angle_beta   90.00
_cell.angle_gamma   90.00
#
_symmetry.space_group_name_H-M   'P 1'
#
loop_
_entity.id
_entity.type
_entity.pdbx_description
1 polymer ?
#
loop_
_entity_poly.entity_id
_entity_poly.type
_entity_poly.pdbx_seq_one_letter_code
_entity_poly.pdbx_strand_id
1 'polypeptide(L)'
;MFPKSLPSTIQKECNRFVSNFLTQNAPTLTYDLHHTREWIEEEDKLVEVIIKILKTLENIWSNPAFHPEFSESLNEGTYVNNIVAPLIHAVLYDNPFGESAFITT
;
A
#
# COMPACT_ATOMS: atom_id res chain seq x y z
N MET A 1 -2.30 -18.54 -24.30
CA MET A 1 -2.73 -17.44 -25.19
C MET A 1 -3.17 -16.29 -24.30
N PHE A 2 -2.36 -15.24 -24.16
CA PHE A 2 -2.73 -14.08 -23.33
C PHE A 2 -3.84 -13.27 -24.04
N PRO A 3 -4.88 -12.80 -23.32
CA PRO A 3 -5.88 -11.95 -23.95
C PRO A 3 -5.20 -10.65 -24.40
N LYS A 4 -5.26 -10.36 -25.71
CA LYS A 4 -4.60 -9.22 -26.38
C LYS A 4 -5.22 -7.86 -26.05
N SER A 5 -6.25 -7.80 -25.23
CA SER A 5 -6.85 -6.55 -24.78
C SER A 5 -7.56 -6.72 -23.44
N LEU A 6 -7.52 -5.66 -22.64
CA LEU A 6 -8.26 -5.54 -21.38
C LEU A 6 -9.77 -5.63 -21.68
N PRO A 7 -10.56 -6.41 -20.90
CA PRO A 7 -12.00 -6.47 -21.07
C PRO A 7 -12.64 -5.08 -21.07
N SER A 8 -13.61 -4.85 -21.96
CA SER A 8 -14.25 -3.54 -22.15
C SER A 8 -14.88 -2.97 -20.88
N THR A 9 -15.41 -3.84 -20.00
CA THR A 9 -15.94 -3.45 -18.70
C THR A 9 -14.86 -2.86 -17.79
N ILE A 10 -13.68 -3.48 -17.74
CA ILE A 10 -12.56 -2.96 -16.92
C ILE A 10 -12.07 -1.64 -17.51
N GLN A 11 -11.93 -1.55 -18.83
CA GLN A 11 -11.52 -0.30 -19.48
C GLN A 11 -12.50 0.85 -19.22
N LYS A 12 -13.81 0.56 -19.20
CA LYS A 12 -14.86 1.54 -18.83
C LYS A 12 -14.72 2.02 -17.39
N GLU A 13 -14.48 1.11 -16.45
CA GLU A 13 -14.28 1.46 -15.04
C GLU A 13 -13.01 2.28 -14.81
N CYS A 14 -11.90 1.92 -15.46
CA CYS A 14 -10.67 2.70 -15.44
C CYS A 14 -10.88 4.12 -16.01
N ASN A 15 -11.55 4.23 -17.16
CA ASN A 15 -11.84 5.53 -17.77
C ASN A 15 -12.74 6.40 -16.88
N ARG A 16 -13.74 5.80 -16.22
CA ARG A 16 -14.62 6.49 -15.26
C ARG A 16 -13.86 6.99 -14.04
N PHE A 17 -12.93 6.18 -13.51
CA PHE A 17 -12.05 6.57 -12.42
C PHE A 17 -11.19 7.78 -12.82
N VAL A 18 -10.53 7.73 -13.98
CA VAL A 18 -9.68 8.82 -14.50
C VAL A 18 -10.49 10.10 -14.73
N SER A 19 -11.69 10.01 -15.32
CA SER A 19 -12.53 11.19 -15.56
C SER A 19 -12.99 11.85 -14.26
N ASN A 20 -13.31 11.06 -13.23
CA ASN A 20 -13.69 11.58 -11.92
C ASN A 20 -12.51 12.25 -11.20
N PHE A 21 -11.29 11.77 -11.39
CA PHE A 21 -10.09 12.37 -10.82
C PHE A 21 -9.73 13.70 -11.50
N LEU A 22 -9.94 13.81 -12.82
CA LEU A 22 -9.63 15.02 -13.59
C LEU A 22 -10.69 16.12 -13.46
N THR A 23 -11.94 15.78 -13.10
CA THR A 23 -13.05 16.75 -12.96
C THR A 23 -13.14 17.38 -11.58
N GLN A 24 -12.47 16.81 -10.58
CA GLN A 24 -12.16 17.56 -9.37
C GLN A 24 -11.05 18.52 -9.74
N ASN A 25 -11.36 19.83 -9.75
CA ASN A 25 -10.35 20.88 -9.73
C ASN A 25 -9.41 20.56 -8.56
N ALA A 26 -8.31 19.85 -8.83
CA ALA A 26 -7.26 19.67 -7.86
C ALA A 26 -6.89 21.11 -7.46
N PRO A 27 -7.05 21.49 -6.19
CA PRO A 27 -6.71 22.84 -5.77
C PRO A 27 -5.28 23.09 -6.25
N THR A 28 -5.10 24.15 -7.03
CA THR A 28 -3.77 24.57 -7.46
C THR A 28 -2.95 24.69 -6.18
N LEU A 29 -1.96 23.82 -5.99
CA LEU A 29 -1.15 23.80 -4.79
C LEU A 29 -0.45 25.16 -4.72
N THR A 30 -0.93 26.04 -3.84
CA THR A 30 -0.41 27.42 -3.67
C THR A 30 0.90 27.45 -2.91
N TYR A 31 1.39 26.29 -2.46
CA TYR A 31 2.59 26.16 -1.65
C TYR A 31 3.68 25.47 -2.44
N ASP A 32 4.87 26.05 -2.33
CA ASP A 32 6.11 25.50 -2.84
C ASP A 32 6.47 24.30 -1.93
N LEU A 33 6.01 23.13 -2.36
CA LEU A 33 6.17 21.84 -1.69
C LEU A 33 7.64 21.40 -1.82
N HIS A 34 8.44 21.67 -0.78
CA HIS A 34 9.88 21.38 -0.74
C HIS A 34 10.17 20.28 0.28
N HIS A 35 10.70 19.15 -0.19
CA HIS A 35 11.22 18.11 0.67
C HIS A 35 12.47 18.58 1.42
N THR A 36 12.34 18.79 2.73
CA THR A 36 13.46 19.14 3.63
C THR A 36 14.47 17.99 3.78
N ARG A 37 14.09 16.77 3.36
CA ARG A 37 14.84 15.50 3.53
C ARG A 37 15.05 15.09 5.00
N GLU A 38 14.35 15.74 5.91
CA GLU A 38 14.34 15.39 7.32
C GLU A 38 13.15 14.48 7.62
N TRP A 39 13.30 13.58 8.59
CA TRP A 39 12.20 12.78 9.10
C TRP A 39 11.26 13.67 9.90
N ILE A 40 9.94 13.52 9.69
CA ILE A 40 8.92 14.28 10.42
C ILE A 40 8.70 13.66 11.80
N GLU A 41 8.85 12.33 11.89
CA GLU A 41 8.71 11.56 13.11
C GLU A 41 10.01 11.55 13.93
N GLU A 42 9.85 11.59 15.25
CA GLU A 42 10.94 11.44 16.22
C GLU A 42 11.57 10.02 16.16
N GLU A 43 12.83 9.90 16.55
CA GLU A 43 13.58 8.63 16.50
C GLU A 43 12.86 7.48 17.22
N ASP A 44 12.33 7.72 18.42
CA ASP A 44 11.57 6.71 19.18
C ASP A 44 10.37 6.17 18.38
N LYS A 45 9.73 7.03 17.59
CA LYS A 45 8.59 6.65 16.77
C LYS A 45 9.03 5.81 15.57
N LEU A 46 10.14 6.18 14.93
CA LEU A 46 10.74 5.38 13.86
C LEU A 46 11.14 3.98 14.36
N VAL A 47 11.71 3.91 15.57
CA VAL A 47 12.07 2.65 16.24
C VAL A 47 10.82 1.81 16.54
N GLU A 48 9.73 2.41 17.00
CA GLU A 48 8.47 1.70 17.21
C GLU A 48 7.94 1.09 15.90
N VAL A 49 7.93 1.86 14.81
CA VAL A 49 7.45 1.44 13.49
C VAL A 49 8.30 0.30 12.95
N ILE A 50 9.63 0.40 13.00
CA ILE A 50 10.51 -0.67 12.48
C ILE A 50 10.36 -1.95 13.29
N ILE A 51 10.20 -1.87 14.62
CA ILE A 51 9.94 -3.05 15.46
C ILE A 51 8.62 -3.73 15.06
N LYS A 52 7.55 -2.97 14.80
CA LYS A 52 6.27 -3.53 14.35
C LYS A 52 6.40 -4.23 12.99
N ILE A 53 7.10 -3.61 12.03
CA ILE A 53 7.34 -4.20 10.72
C ILE A 53 8.12 -5.51 10.86
N LEU A 54 9.22 -5.50 11.60
CA LEU A 54 10.07 -6.68 11.79
C LEU A 54 9.32 -7.83 12.48
N LYS A 55 8.54 -7.56 13.53
CA LYS A 55 7.68 -8.58 14.17
C LYS A 55 6.62 -9.13 13.22
N THR A 56 6.07 -8.29 12.35
CA THR A 56 5.08 -8.72 11.36
C THR A 56 5.73 -9.66 10.34
N LEU A 57 6.92 -9.32 9.84
CA LEU A 57 7.73 -10.20 8.99
C LEU A 57 8.07 -11.50 9.71
N GLU A 58 8.53 -11.46 10.96
CA GLU A 58 8.83 -12.66 11.75
C GLU A 58 7.61 -13.61 11.82
N ASN A 59 6.42 -13.08 12.12
CA ASN A 59 5.19 -13.86 12.17
C ASN A 59 4.80 -14.47 10.82
N ILE A 60 4.93 -13.69 9.74
CA ILE A 60 4.63 -14.16 8.39
C ILE A 60 5.58 -15.30 8.00
N TRP A 61 6.88 -15.15 8.21
CA TRP A 61 7.89 -16.14 7.80
C TRP A 61 7.90 -17.37 8.71
N SER A 62 7.43 -17.24 9.96
CA SER A 62 7.23 -18.37 10.87
C SER A 62 6.01 -19.22 10.49
N ASN A 63 5.19 -18.80 9.53
CA ASN A 63 4.03 -19.57 9.08
C ASN A 63 4.49 -20.73 8.15
N PRO A 64 4.26 -22.00 8.53
CA PRO A 64 4.67 -23.15 7.73
C PRO A 64 4.06 -23.17 6.33
N ALA A 65 2.92 -22.50 6.11
CA ALA A 65 2.28 -22.42 4.79
C ALA A 65 3.18 -21.74 3.73
N PHE A 66 4.20 -20.99 4.13
CA PHE A 66 5.18 -20.39 3.21
C PHE A 66 6.46 -21.20 3.07
N HIS A 67 6.56 -22.39 3.68
CA HIS A 67 7.66 -23.28 3.38
C HIS A 67 7.64 -23.69 1.90
N PRO A 68 8.82 -23.93 1.28
CA PRO A 68 8.91 -24.35 -0.11
C PRO A 68 8.04 -25.58 -0.45
N GLU A 69 7.84 -26.47 0.53
CA GLU A 69 6.99 -27.66 0.41
C GLU A 69 5.53 -27.34 0.07
N PHE A 70 5.03 -26.15 0.41
CA PHE A 70 3.65 -25.73 0.22
C PHE A 70 3.50 -24.64 -0.85
N SER A 71 4.58 -24.23 -1.53
CA SER A 71 4.54 -23.08 -2.46
C SER A 71 3.53 -23.25 -3.60
N GLU A 72 3.31 -24.48 -4.06
CA GLU A 72 2.34 -24.78 -5.13
C GLU A 72 0.88 -24.73 -4.66
N SER A 73 0.64 -24.76 -3.34
CA SER A 73 -0.70 -24.67 -2.74
C SER A 73 -1.15 -23.24 -2.47
N LEU A 74 -0.23 -22.27 -2.56
CA LEU A 74 -0.50 -20.86 -2.33
C LEU A 74 -1.21 -20.26 -3.54
N ASN A 75 -2.35 -19.62 -3.30
CA ASN A 75 -3.03 -18.80 -4.29
C ASN A 75 -2.85 -17.31 -3.96
N GLU A 76 -3.24 -16.46 -4.92
CA GLU A 76 -3.17 -14.99 -4.77
C GLU A 76 -3.87 -14.50 -3.50
N GLY A 77 -5.05 -15.04 -3.18
CA GLY A 77 -5.80 -14.67 -1.97
C GLY A 77 -5.02 -14.98 -0.70
N THR A 78 -4.39 -16.16 -0.62
CA THR A 78 -3.54 -16.53 0.50
C THR A 78 -2.34 -15.59 0.64
N TYR A 79 -1.67 -15.26 -0.46
CA TYR A 79 -0.54 -14.33 -0.46
C TYR A 79 -0.95 -12.91 -0.02
N VAL A 80 -2.04 -12.39 -0.59
CA VAL A 80 -2.56 -11.05 -0.25
C VAL A 80 -2.97 -10.99 1.21
N ASN A 81 -3.73 -11.96 1.70
CA ASN A 81 -4.26 -11.92 3.06
C ASN A 81 -3.21 -12.16 4.13
N ASN A 82 -2.23 -13.04 3.87
CA ASN A 82 -1.26 -13.44 4.89
C ASN A 82 0.08 -12.71 4.79
N ILE A 83 0.38 -12.03 3.68
CA ILE A 83 1.62 -11.25 3.53
C ILE A 83 1.32 -9.77 3.31
N VAL A 84 0.59 -9.44 2.25
CA VAL A 84 0.43 -8.05 1.80
C VAL A 84 -0.39 -7.24 2.80
N ALA A 85 -1.56 -7.71 3.20
CA ALA A 85 -2.45 -6.97 4.11
C ALA A 85 -1.82 -6.71 5.49
N PRO A 86 -1.19 -7.70 6.17
CA PRO A 86 -0.50 -7.46 7.43
C PRO A 86 0.65 -6.47 7.31
N LEU A 87 1.42 -6.50 6.21
CA LEU A 87 2.53 -5.56 6.00
C LEU A 87 2.02 -4.13 5.75
N ILE A 88 1.01 -3.96 4.90
CA ILE A 88 0.35 -2.66 4.70
C ILE A 88 -0.15 -2.12 6.04
N HIS A 89 -0.82 -2.97 6.82
CA HIS A 89 -1.30 -2.58 8.14
C HIS A 89 -0.16 -2.20 9.07
N ALA A 90 0.94 -2.97 9.14
CA ALA A 90 2.08 -2.65 10.01
C ALA A 90 2.77 -1.33 9.63
N VAL A 91 2.92 -1.05 8.34
CA VAL A 91 3.56 0.18 7.82
C VAL A 91 2.65 1.39 7.98
N LEU A 92 1.33 1.22 7.84
CA LEU A 92 0.35 2.30 7.85
C LEU A 92 -0.45 2.39 9.16
N TYR A 93 -0.11 1.60 10.18
CA TYR A 93 -0.92 1.42 11.39
C TYR A 93 -1.25 2.74 12.10
N ASP A 94 -0.26 3.63 12.17
CA ASP A 94 -0.37 4.93 12.82
C ASP A 94 -0.27 6.07 11.81
N ASN A 95 -0.64 5.78 10.58
CA ASN A 95 -0.65 6.77 9.53
C ASN A 95 -1.81 7.74 9.78
N PRO A 96 -1.55 9.05 9.96
CA PRO A 96 -2.59 10.04 10.23
C PRO A 96 -3.57 10.24 9.05
N PHE A 97 -3.36 9.59 7.91
CA PHE A 97 -4.26 9.65 6.76
C PHE A 97 -5.55 8.83 6.97
N GLY A 98 -6.46 9.36 7.79
CA GLY A 98 -7.89 9.03 7.76
C GLY A 98 -8.61 9.86 6.70
N GLU A 99 -9.32 9.20 5.78
CA GLU A 99 -10.21 9.70 4.69
C GLU A 99 -9.67 10.79 3.72
N SER A 100 -8.58 11.49 4.04
CA SER A 100 -8.04 12.58 3.23
C SER A 100 -6.51 12.57 3.28
N ALA A 101 -5.92 11.67 2.51
CA ALA A 101 -4.50 11.73 2.21
C ALA A 101 -4.23 12.87 1.21
N PHE A 102 -4.09 14.09 1.71
CA PHE A 102 -3.27 15.07 1.01
C PHE A 102 -1.83 14.77 1.41
N ILE A 103 -1.10 14.08 0.53
CA ILE A 103 0.36 14.07 0.60
C ILE A 103 0.76 15.53 0.39
N THR A 104 1.08 16.19 1.50
CA THR A 104 1.66 17.52 1.50
C THR A 104 3.15 17.27 1.25
N THR A 105 3.54 17.14 -0.02
CA THR A 105 4.97 17.16 -0.40
C THR A 105 5.60 18.51 -0.13
#